data_AF-A0A225UJV3-F1
#
_entry.id   AF-A0A225UJV3-F1
#
_cell.length_a   1.000
_cell.length_b   1.000
_cell.length_c   1.000
_cell.angle_alpha   90.00
_cell.angle_beta   90.00
_cell.angle_gamma   90.00
#
_symmetry.space_group_name_H-M   'P 1'
#
loop_
_entity.id
_entity.type
_entity.pdbx_description
1 polymer ?
#
loop_
_entity_poly.entity_id
_entity_poly.type
_entity_poly.pdbx_seq_one_letter_code
_entity_poly.pdbx_strand_id
1 'polypeptide(L)'
;MYGNSTDYHYECGCDGGRCTLDDGTRLTRGCGNAAMELICDDTNCSVGVWCGNRFIPRFHLDFITTNVGIGAVCSSTIPKGTFIVEYEPLLHEDALAHRGRQCGNESRFINHSCSPNCELYEWEWANRARLGIFAATVTPSLQELTFRYRDKNLTLFACQCGQQNCVTKQP
;
A
#
# COMPACT_ATOMS: atom_id res chain seq x y z
N MET A 1 -23.04 20.16 -28.53
CA MET A 1 -22.73 20.38 -27.09
C MET A 1 -22.45 19.03 -26.48
N TYR A 2 -21.18 18.61 -26.49
CA TYR A 2 -20.77 17.35 -25.88
C TYR A 2 -20.59 17.58 -24.39
N GLY A 3 -21.36 16.85 -23.58
CA GLY A 3 -21.35 16.95 -22.12
C GLY A 3 -19.97 16.64 -21.57
N ASN A 4 -19.49 17.53 -20.72
CA ASN A 4 -18.21 17.46 -20.02
C ASN A 4 -18.12 16.20 -19.15
N SER A 5 -16.93 15.59 -19.19
CA SER A 5 -16.27 14.77 -18.17
C SER A 5 -17.10 14.45 -16.93
N THR A 6 -17.46 13.17 -16.79
CA THR A 6 -18.01 12.61 -15.55
C THR A 6 -16.95 12.62 -14.44
N ASP A 7 -16.86 13.74 -13.72
CA ASP A 7 -16.31 13.80 -12.37
C ASP A 7 -17.22 12.97 -11.45
N TYR A 8 -16.92 11.68 -11.31
CA TYR A 8 -17.48 10.86 -10.23
C TYR A 8 -16.75 11.25 -8.93
N HIS A 9 -17.01 12.45 -8.40
CA HIS A 9 -16.62 12.81 -7.05
C HIS A 9 -17.51 12.03 -6.07
N TYR A 10 -17.06 10.83 -5.71
CA TYR A 10 -17.68 10.03 -4.66
C TYR A 10 -17.47 10.75 -3.33
N GLU A 11 -18.47 11.52 -2.89
CA GLU A 11 -18.42 12.17 -1.59
C GLU A 11 -18.37 11.09 -0.51
N CYS A 12 -17.26 11.04 0.23
CA CYS A 12 -17.05 10.08 1.32
C CYS A 12 -18.24 9.93 2.28
N GLY A 13 -18.99 11.00 2.54
CA GLY A 13 -20.01 11.05 3.60
C GLY A 13 -19.42 10.94 5.02
N CYS A 14 -18.15 11.34 5.18
CA CYS A 14 -17.40 11.24 6.43
C CYS A 14 -18.03 12.11 7.55
N ASP A 15 -18.34 11.55 8.72
CA ASP A 15 -18.82 12.31 9.90
C ASP A 15 -17.67 12.61 10.86
N GLY A 16 -17.19 13.87 10.88
CA GLY A 16 -16.22 14.35 11.88
C GLY A 16 -14.77 13.89 11.71
N GLY A 17 -14.40 13.31 10.56
CA GLY A 17 -13.02 13.03 10.16
C GLY A 17 -12.31 11.84 10.83
N ARG A 18 -12.97 11.18 11.79
CA ARG A 18 -12.52 9.90 12.35
C ARG A 18 -12.81 8.76 11.39
N CYS A 19 -12.13 8.74 10.26
CA CYS A 19 -12.31 7.68 9.23
C CYS A 19 -11.44 6.46 9.50
N THR A 20 -10.61 6.54 10.54
CA THR A 20 -9.73 5.48 11.04
C THR A 20 -9.68 5.56 12.55
N LEU A 21 -9.60 4.43 13.23
CA LEU A 21 -9.26 4.36 14.65
C LEU A 21 -7.76 4.60 14.90
N ASP A 22 -7.38 4.75 16.17
CA ASP A 22 -5.99 4.95 16.59
C ASP A 22 -5.11 3.74 16.26
N ASP A 23 -5.69 2.55 16.21
CA ASP A 23 -5.04 1.30 15.80
C ASP A 23 -4.93 1.13 14.28
N GLY A 24 -5.30 2.15 13.50
CA GLY A 24 -5.25 2.13 12.03
C GLY A 24 -6.47 1.53 11.34
N THR A 25 -7.42 0.93 12.09
CA THR A 25 -8.62 0.32 11.52
C THR A 25 -9.45 1.35 10.76
N ARG A 26 -9.72 1.10 9.47
CA ARG A 26 -10.59 1.95 8.65
C ARG A 26 -12.05 1.81 9.09
N LEU A 27 -12.70 2.93 9.38
CA LEU A 27 -14.09 2.97 9.82
C LEU A 27 -15.05 2.95 8.63
N THR A 28 -15.34 1.76 8.12
CA THR A 28 -16.20 1.57 6.94
C THR A 28 -17.63 2.10 7.14
N ARG A 29 -18.16 2.13 8.37
CA ARG A 29 -19.46 2.76 8.66
C ARG A 29 -19.43 4.29 8.69
N GLY A 30 -18.26 4.89 8.97
CA GLY A 30 -18.08 6.34 9.10
C GLY A 30 -17.41 6.99 7.88
N CYS A 31 -17.05 6.20 6.87
CA CYS A 31 -16.35 6.66 5.69
C CYS A 31 -16.74 5.77 4.50
N GLY A 32 -17.55 6.29 3.58
CA GLY A 32 -18.01 5.58 2.39
C GLY A 32 -16.86 5.14 1.49
N ASN A 33 -15.83 5.98 1.36
CA ASN A 33 -14.62 5.60 0.61
C ASN A 33 -13.91 4.43 1.30
N ALA A 34 -13.81 4.42 2.63
CA ALA A 34 -13.27 3.27 3.36
C ALA A 34 -14.10 2.00 3.17
N ALA A 35 -15.43 2.09 3.14
CA ALA A 35 -16.30 0.94 2.84
C ALA A 35 -16.10 0.39 1.43
N MET A 36 -15.77 1.26 0.47
CA MET A 36 -15.47 0.91 -0.91
C MET A 36 -13.98 0.60 -1.13
N GLU A 37 -13.21 0.46 -0.04
CA GLU A 37 -11.75 0.28 -0.05
C GLU A 37 -10.94 1.42 -0.71
N LEU A 38 -11.57 2.56 -1.03
CA LEU A 38 -10.96 3.75 -1.62
C LEU A 38 -10.30 4.68 -0.59
N ILE A 39 -9.16 5.26 -0.94
CA ILE A 39 -8.50 6.30 -0.13
C ILE A 39 -9.16 7.67 -0.34
N CYS A 40 -9.38 8.40 0.75
CA CYS A 40 -9.87 9.76 0.74
C CYS A 40 -8.80 10.77 0.38
N ASP A 41 -9.26 11.93 -0.11
CA ASP A 41 -8.42 13.05 -0.45
C ASP A 41 -9.12 14.41 -0.50
N ASP A 42 -8.39 15.48 -0.86
CA ASP A 42 -8.93 16.86 -0.88
C ASP A 42 -9.99 17.07 -1.97
N THR A 43 -10.06 16.18 -2.96
CA THR A 43 -11.02 16.22 -4.06
C THR A 43 -12.26 15.36 -3.80
N ASN A 44 -12.18 14.34 -2.93
CA ASN A 44 -13.28 13.40 -2.69
C ASN A 44 -13.77 13.34 -1.21
N CYS A 45 -13.16 14.13 -0.33
CA CYS A 45 -13.50 14.17 1.09
C CYS A 45 -13.55 15.59 1.64
N SER A 46 -14.74 16.05 2.01
CA SER A 46 -15.01 17.38 2.59
C SER A 46 -14.35 17.63 3.95
N VAL A 47 -13.95 16.57 4.67
CA VAL A 47 -13.16 16.67 5.90
C VAL A 47 -11.75 17.22 5.63
N GLY A 48 -11.26 17.09 4.39
CA GLY A 48 -9.93 17.54 4.01
C GLY A 48 -8.84 16.77 4.77
N VAL A 49 -7.76 17.47 5.10
CA VAL A 49 -6.54 16.92 5.75
C VAL A 49 -6.79 16.20 7.07
N TRP A 50 -7.94 16.44 7.72
CA TRP A 50 -8.33 15.79 8.96
C TRP A 50 -8.90 14.38 8.76
N CYS A 51 -9.13 13.95 7.52
CA CYS A 51 -9.66 12.63 7.22
C CYS A 51 -8.59 11.56 7.49
N GLY A 52 -8.91 10.63 8.38
CA GLY A 52 -8.00 9.54 8.71
C GLY A 52 -7.71 8.55 7.57
N ASN A 53 -8.59 8.45 6.58
CA ASN A 53 -8.51 7.51 5.46
C ASN A 53 -7.67 8.09 4.30
N ARG A 54 -6.41 8.49 4.54
CA ARG A 54 -5.52 9.14 3.55
C ARG A 54 -4.23 8.33 3.34
N PHE A 55 -3.47 8.65 2.28
CA PHE A 55 -2.09 8.17 2.05
C PHE A 55 -1.10 8.74 3.08
N ILE A 56 -1.31 8.44 4.35
CA ILE A 56 -0.48 8.88 5.47
C ILE A 56 -0.13 7.62 6.27
N PRO A 57 1.14 7.20 6.28
CA PRO A 57 1.56 6.04 7.05
C PRO A 57 1.25 6.24 8.54
N ARG A 58 0.63 5.23 9.16
CA ARG A 58 0.28 5.22 10.59
C ARG A 58 1.21 4.36 11.45
N PHE A 59 2.01 3.52 10.80
CA PHE A 59 2.87 2.55 11.43
C PHE A 59 4.32 2.86 11.12
N HIS A 60 5.18 2.66 12.12
CA HIS A 60 6.62 2.63 11.89
C HIS A 60 7.01 1.22 11.44
N LEU A 61 7.76 1.13 10.34
CA LEU A 61 8.30 -0.12 9.84
C LEU A 61 9.68 -0.34 10.44
N ASP A 62 9.88 -1.51 11.04
CA ASP A 62 11.19 -2.00 11.46
C ASP A 62 11.75 -2.92 10.37
N PHE A 63 13.08 -2.94 10.21
CA PHE A 63 13.74 -3.75 9.19
C PHE A 63 14.49 -4.93 9.80
N ILE A 64 14.29 -6.10 9.20
CA ILE A 64 14.91 -7.37 9.62
C ILE A 64 15.74 -7.98 8.50
N THR A 65 16.67 -8.85 8.86
CA THR A 65 17.36 -9.71 7.88
C THR A 65 16.51 -10.95 7.58
N THR A 66 16.43 -11.29 6.30
CA THR A 66 15.69 -12.44 5.75
C THR A 66 16.64 -13.28 4.88
N ASN A 67 16.15 -14.41 4.37
CA ASN A 67 16.90 -15.23 3.40
C ASN A 67 17.08 -14.55 2.03
N VAL A 68 16.32 -13.49 1.74
CA VAL A 68 16.35 -12.75 0.46
C VAL A 68 16.86 -11.31 0.61
N GLY A 69 17.44 -10.96 1.76
CA GLY A 69 17.99 -9.63 2.05
C GLY A 69 17.29 -8.96 3.22
N ILE A 70 16.86 -7.71 3.06
CA ILE A 70 16.15 -6.96 4.10
C ILE A 70 14.64 -7.12 3.89
N GLY A 71 13.91 -7.40 4.98
CA GLY A 71 12.46 -7.42 5.04
C GLY A 71 11.93 -6.33 5.98
N ALA A 72 10.63 -6.05 5.90
CA ALA A 72 9.95 -5.09 6.76
C ALA A 72 8.96 -5.81 7.71
N VAL A 73 8.89 -5.35 8.95
CA VAL A 73 7.93 -5.79 9.97
C VAL A 73 7.34 -4.57 10.66
N CYS A 74 6.35 -4.79 11.53
CA CYS A 74 5.87 -3.77 12.46
C CYS A 74 5.82 -4.34 13.88
N SER A 75 6.25 -3.56 14.86
CA SER A 75 6.18 -3.92 16.28
C SER A 75 4.75 -3.98 16.85
N SER A 76 3.76 -3.50 16.10
CA SER A 76 2.33 -3.55 16.45
C SER A 76 1.55 -4.47 15.51
N THR A 77 0.44 -5.03 15.99
CA THR A 77 -0.52 -5.72 15.12
C THR A 77 -1.17 -4.73 14.18
N ILE A 78 -1.18 -5.04 12.88
CA ILE A 78 -1.79 -4.22 11.84
C ILE A 78 -3.16 -4.81 11.47
N PRO A 79 -4.27 -4.06 11.64
CA PRO A 79 -5.59 -4.51 11.21
C PRO A 79 -5.70 -4.66 9.70
N LYS A 80 -6.60 -5.54 9.23
CA LYS A 80 -6.94 -5.64 7.80
C LYS A 80 -7.44 -4.29 7.25
N GLY A 81 -7.09 -4.00 6.01
CA GLY A 81 -7.47 -2.82 5.26
C GLY A 81 -6.66 -1.57 5.60
N THR A 82 -5.70 -1.69 6.53
CA THR A 82 -4.85 -0.57 6.96
C THR A 82 -3.86 -0.20 5.87
N PHE A 83 -3.70 1.10 5.61
CA PHE A 83 -2.64 1.62 4.75
C PHE A 83 -1.28 1.49 5.44
N ILE A 84 -0.32 0.86 4.76
CA ILE A 84 1.03 0.63 5.29
C ILE A 84 1.97 1.71 4.76
N VAL A 85 2.17 1.75 3.44
CA VAL A 85 3.14 2.65 2.79
C VAL A 85 2.76 2.89 1.34
N GLU A 86 3.12 4.07 0.81
CA GLU A 86 3.03 4.34 -0.61
C GLU A 86 4.11 3.55 -1.34
N TYR A 87 3.75 2.84 -2.40
CA TYR A 87 4.70 2.09 -3.20
C TYR A 87 5.29 2.99 -4.28
N GLU A 88 6.57 3.32 -4.13
CA GLU A 88 7.33 4.06 -5.13
C GLU A 88 8.17 3.08 -5.96
N PRO A 89 7.76 2.72 -7.19
CA PRO A 89 8.60 1.92 -8.06
C PRO A 89 9.82 2.74 -8.45
N LEU A 90 11.02 2.17 -8.28
CA LEU A 90 12.23 2.67 -8.91
C LEU A 90 12.01 2.65 -10.43
N LEU A 91 11.71 3.80 -11.04
CA LEU A 91 11.67 3.91 -12.49
C LEU A 91 13.09 3.75 -13.05
N HIS A 92 13.22 2.96 -14.12
CA HIS A 92 14.51 2.66 -14.75
C HIS A 92 15.26 3.92 -15.20
N GLU A 93 14.53 4.97 -15.58
CA GLU A 93 15.08 6.25 -16.01
C GLU A 93 15.59 7.09 -14.82
N ASP A 94 14.92 7.02 -13.67
CA ASP A 94 15.32 7.71 -12.44
C ASP A 94 16.61 7.14 -11.85
N ALA A 95 16.83 5.83 -12.01
CA ALA A 95 18.06 5.15 -11.58
C ALA A 95 19.31 5.64 -12.32
N LEU A 96 19.17 6.09 -13.57
CA LEU A 96 20.25 6.64 -14.38
C LEU A 96 20.52 8.12 -14.07
N ALA A 97 19.46 8.89 -13.77
CA ALA A 97 19.56 10.32 -13.47
C ALA A 97 20.11 10.63 -12.06
N HIS A 98 19.92 9.73 -11.09
CA HIS A 98 20.22 9.99 -9.67
C HIS A 98 21.37 9.16 -9.10
N ARG A 99 22.41 8.85 -9.89
CA ARG A 99 23.63 8.16 -9.41
C ARG A 99 24.20 8.86 -8.15
N GLY A 100 23.79 8.40 -6.96
CA GLY A 100 24.19 8.96 -5.67
C GLY A 100 23.05 9.24 -4.66
N ARG A 101 21.77 9.28 -5.06
CA ARG A 101 20.64 9.37 -4.11
C ARG A 101 20.00 7.98 -3.94
N GLN A 102 19.75 7.59 -2.69
CA GLN A 102 18.87 6.47 -2.36
C GLN A 102 17.45 6.86 -2.81
N CYS A 103 17.10 6.55 -4.05
CA CYS A 103 15.75 6.74 -4.56
C CYS A 103 14.84 5.62 -4.01
N GLY A 104 13.65 6.00 -3.56
CA GLY A 104 12.63 5.10 -3.02
C GLY A 104 12.44 5.23 -1.51
N ASN A 105 11.22 4.98 -1.07
CA ASN A 105 10.83 4.98 0.34
C ASN A 105 10.96 3.57 0.96
N GLU A 106 10.45 3.39 2.18
CA GLU A 106 10.51 2.13 2.93
C GLU A 106 9.85 0.93 2.22
N SER A 107 8.97 1.17 1.23
CA SER A 107 8.31 0.12 0.45
C SER A 107 9.29 -0.81 -0.26
N ARG A 108 10.52 -0.36 -0.52
CA ARG A 108 11.59 -1.14 -1.17
C ARG A 108 12.06 -2.35 -0.34
N PHE A 109 11.71 -2.38 0.94
CA PHE A 109 12.07 -3.46 1.87
C PHE A 109 10.91 -4.43 2.13
N ILE A 110 9.75 -4.25 1.50
CA ILE A 110 8.62 -5.18 1.61
C ILE A 110 8.79 -6.27 0.55
N ASN A 111 9.04 -7.50 0.98
CA ASN A 111 9.40 -8.60 0.11
C ASN A 111 8.21 -9.21 -0.66
N HIS A 112 8.55 -10.03 -1.66
CA HIS A 112 7.58 -10.83 -2.38
C HIS A 112 7.13 -12.07 -1.59
N SER A 113 5.83 -12.35 -1.56
CA SER A 113 5.28 -13.67 -1.23
C SER A 113 4.22 -14.11 -2.25
N CYS A 114 4.17 -15.41 -2.52
CA CYS A 114 3.09 -16.03 -3.31
C CYS A 114 1.79 -16.20 -2.50
N SER A 115 1.84 -16.08 -1.18
CA SER A 115 0.68 -15.98 -0.31
C SER A 115 0.89 -14.79 0.63
N PRO A 116 0.77 -13.56 0.11
CA PRO A 116 1.11 -12.35 0.86
C PRO A 116 0.07 -12.00 1.92
N ASN A 117 0.49 -11.20 2.91
CA ASN A 117 -0.41 -10.58 3.89
C ASN A 117 -0.75 -9.12 3.55
N CYS A 118 -0.12 -8.56 2.51
CA CYS A 118 -0.38 -7.23 1.98
C CYS A 118 -0.76 -7.27 0.50
N GLU A 119 -1.47 -6.25 0.05
CA GLU A 119 -1.94 -6.07 -1.32
C GLU A 119 -1.64 -4.67 -1.83
N LEU A 120 -1.47 -4.55 -3.15
CA LEU A 120 -1.18 -3.29 -3.82
C LEU A 120 -2.45 -2.80 -4.51
N TYR A 121 -2.81 -1.55 -4.23
CA TYR A 121 -3.91 -0.87 -4.88
C TYR A 121 -3.41 0.35 -5.65
N GLU A 122 -4.07 0.64 -6.77
CA GLU A 122 -3.75 1.75 -7.66
C GLU A 122 -4.87 2.79 -7.64
N TRP A 123 -4.51 4.06 -7.47
CA TRP A 123 -5.41 5.20 -7.52
C TRP A 123 -4.92 6.21 -8.53
N GLU A 124 -5.82 6.67 -9.39
CA GLU A 124 -5.57 7.83 -10.22
C GLU A 124 -5.77 9.11 -9.40
N TRP A 125 -4.73 9.93 -9.33
CA TRP A 125 -4.75 11.22 -8.65
C TRP A 125 -4.19 12.30 -9.55
N ALA A 126 -4.98 13.33 -9.87
CA ALA A 126 -4.53 14.50 -10.65
C ALA A 126 -3.66 14.13 -11.88
N ASN A 127 -4.08 13.12 -12.65
CA ASN A 127 -3.38 12.56 -13.81
C ASN A 127 -2.05 11.82 -13.50
N ARG A 128 -1.87 11.34 -12.26
CA ARG A 128 -0.76 10.47 -11.85
C ARG A 128 -1.29 9.27 -11.09
N ALA A 129 -0.82 8.08 -11.42
CA ALA A 129 -1.11 6.88 -10.65
C ALA A 129 -0.30 6.87 -9.35
N ARG A 130 -0.97 6.69 -8.22
CA ARG A 130 -0.38 6.43 -6.91
C ARG A 130 -0.65 4.99 -6.52
N LEU A 131 0.34 4.34 -5.96
CA LEU A 131 0.25 2.93 -5.57
C LEU A 131 0.36 2.86 -4.05
N GLY A 132 -0.55 2.15 -3.39
CA GLY A 132 -0.51 1.97 -1.94
C GLY A 132 -0.49 0.51 -1.56
N ILE A 133 0.34 0.16 -0.57
CA ILE A 133 0.36 -1.16 0.03
C ILE A 133 -0.55 -1.16 1.27
N PHE A 134 -1.48 -2.11 1.31
CA PHE A 134 -2.46 -2.27 2.37
C PHE A 134 -2.36 -3.66 2.98
N ALA A 135 -2.71 -3.78 4.26
CA ALA A 135 -2.84 -5.08 4.90
C ALA A 135 -4.08 -5.82 4.35
N ALA A 136 -3.89 -6.94 3.65
CA ALA A 136 -4.98 -7.75 3.10
C ALA A 136 -5.64 -8.63 4.19
N THR A 137 -4.91 -8.88 5.27
CA THR A 137 -5.33 -9.65 6.44
C THR A 137 -4.87 -8.94 7.72
N VAL A 138 -5.33 -9.39 8.89
CA VAL A 138 -4.74 -8.94 10.14
C VAL A 138 -3.31 -9.47 10.21
N THR A 139 -2.33 -8.59 10.37
CA THR A 139 -0.92 -8.95 10.48
C THR A 139 -0.45 -8.82 11.93
N PRO A 140 -0.15 -9.94 12.62
CA PRO A 140 0.49 -9.94 13.93
C PRO A 140 1.77 -9.11 14.00
N SER A 141 2.05 -8.56 15.19
CA SER A 141 3.33 -7.93 15.50
C SER A 141 4.52 -8.82 15.09
N LEU A 142 5.53 -8.20 14.49
CA LEU A 142 6.78 -8.79 13.99
C LEU A 142 6.62 -9.83 12.87
N GLN A 143 5.42 -10.05 12.34
CA GLN A 143 5.27 -10.82 11.10
C GLN A 143 5.78 -10.01 9.90
N GLU A 144 6.57 -10.64 9.04
CA GLU A 144 7.08 -10.02 7.82
C GLU A 144 5.93 -9.55 6.91
N LEU A 145 6.00 -8.29 6.51
CA LEU A 145 5.10 -7.70 5.53
C LEU A 145 5.56 -8.12 4.14
N THR A 146 4.64 -8.72 3.39
CA THR A 146 4.92 -9.19 2.03
C THR A 146 3.74 -8.87 1.11
N PHE A 147 4.03 -8.56 -0.15
CA PHE A 147 3.02 -8.40 -1.18
C PHE A 147 3.38 -9.20 -2.44
N ARG A 148 2.41 -9.37 -3.34
CA ARG A 148 2.67 -10.03 -4.62
C ARG A 148 3.28 -9.01 -5.59
N TYR A 149 4.52 -9.23 -6.02
CA TYR A 149 5.12 -8.43 -7.09
C TYR A 149 4.36 -8.67 -8.40
N ARG A 150 4.37 -7.66 -9.27
CA ARG A 150 3.78 -7.76 -10.62
C ARG A 150 4.42 -8.92 -11.38
N ASP A 151 3.63 -9.64 -12.17
CA ASP A 151 4.07 -10.85 -12.88
C ASP A 151 5.32 -10.64 -13.73
N LYS A 152 5.43 -9.48 -14.39
CA LYS A 152 6.61 -9.10 -15.19
C LYS A 152 7.92 -9.02 -14.39
N ASN A 153 7.85 -8.84 -13.07
CA ASN A 153 9.00 -8.76 -12.19
C ASN A 153 9.34 -10.12 -11.55
N LEU A 154 8.41 -11.09 -11.57
CA LEU A 154 8.62 -12.41 -10.96
C LEU A 154 9.65 -13.26 -11.72
N THR A 155 9.95 -12.91 -12.97
CA THR A 155 10.99 -13.56 -13.79
C THR A 155 12.39 -13.03 -13.50
N LEU A 156 12.53 -11.95 -12.72
CA LEU A 156 13.82 -11.32 -12.41
C LEU A 156 14.57 -12.01 -11.25
N PHE A 157 13.91 -12.91 -10.53
CA PHE A 157 14.48 -13.60 -9.38
C PHE A 157 13.80 -14.96 -9.15
N ALA A 158 14.50 -15.89 -8.49
CA ALA A 158 13.89 -17.12 -7.99
C ALA A 158 13.20 -16.84 -6.65
N CYS A 159 11.90 -17.12 -6.54
CA CYS A 159 11.16 -16.85 -5.30
C CYS A 159 11.53 -17.85 -4.20
N GLN A 160 11.83 -17.33 -3.01
CA GLN A 160 12.17 -18.12 -1.83
C GLN A 160 11.18 -17.91 -0.69
N CYS A 161 9.91 -17.60 -1.00
CA CYS A 161 8.86 -17.33 -0.01
C CYS A 161 8.38 -18.56 0.77
N GLY A 162 8.79 -19.77 0.37
CA GLY A 162 8.44 -21.03 1.06
C GLY A 162 6.99 -21.49 0.92
N GLN A 163 6.13 -20.77 0.21
CA GLN A 163 4.70 -21.09 0.09
C GLN A 163 4.45 -22.32 -0.79
N GLN A 164 3.41 -23.10 -0.48
CA GLN A 164 3.05 -24.30 -1.25
C GLN A 164 2.68 -23.97 -2.70
N ASN A 165 2.01 -22.84 -2.91
CA ASN A 165 1.58 -22.31 -4.21
C ASN A 165 2.64 -21.44 -4.90
N CYS A 166 3.92 -21.59 -4.55
CA CYS A 166 4.98 -20.74 -5.08
C CYS A 166 5.14 -20.94 -6.60
N VAL A 167 4.99 -19.84 -7.36
CA VAL A 167 5.02 -19.85 -8.83
C VAL A 167 6.42 -19.98 -9.42
N THR A 168 7.45 -19.75 -8.62
CA THR A 168 8.87 -19.88 -8.99
C THR A 168 9.55 -20.90 -8.10
N LYS A 169 9.05 -22.15 -8.13
CA LYS A 169 9.93 -23.30 -7.97
C LYS A 169 10.44 -23.66 -9.36
N GLN A 170 11.58 -23.12 -9.78
CA GLN A 170 12.39 -23.83 -10.76
C GLN A 170 13.65 -24.36 -10.07
N PRO A 171 13.93 -25.67 -10.21
CA PRO A 171 15.11 -26.30 -9.63
C PRO A 171 16.41 -25.74 -10.21
#